data_AF-A0A7X3RQL3-F1
#
_entry.id   AF-A0A7X3RQL3-F1
#
_cell.length_a   1.000
_cell.length_b   1.000
_cell.length_c   1.000
_cell.angle_alpha   90.00
_cell.angle_beta   90.00
_cell.angle_gamma   90.00
#
_symmetry.space_group_name_H-M   'P 1'
#
loop_
_entity.id
_entity.type
_entity.pdbx_description
1 polymer ?
#
loop_
_entity_poly.entity_id
_entity_poly.type
_entity_poly.pdbx_seq_one_letter_code
_entity_poly.pdbx_strand_id
1 'polypeptide(L)'
;MGFQGVLVACSRFLPCLVSCGRVSCGRDELRWGRFPSGPRERYRAAAWRRGRIVMRNPVRLFILLLVVLGVVLIGFAAGRGCDRHQVKRGERIIALLDGSSLPEARRAELKEKLRATLPDAERKKARRQLSGEVIAILEAEHFDAEAYRESLDKMFLERQRQKQQILEVIVEIASELNWEERKALADIFRRSPRFKHLPRTN
;
A
#
# COMPACT_ATOMS: atom_id res chain seq x y z
N MET A 1 20.99 34.15 -14.77
CA MET A 1 20.40 34.89 -13.64
C MET A 1 18.98 34.36 -13.50
N GLY A 2 18.52 33.60 -12.51
CA GLY A 2 18.99 33.25 -11.19
C GLY A 2 17.72 33.06 -10.35
N PHE A 3 17.30 31.82 -10.08
CA PHE A 3 16.30 31.54 -9.06
C PHE A 3 16.72 30.27 -8.31
N GLN A 4 17.50 30.51 -7.26
CA GLN A 4 17.53 29.74 -6.02
C GLN A 4 16.07 29.55 -5.56
N GLY A 5 15.63 28.36 -5.16
CA GLY A 5 16.04 27.71 -3.93
C GLY A 5 14.90 27.79 -2.92
N VAL A 6 14.06 26.76 -2.87
CA VAL A 6 13.11 26.54 -1.76
C VAL A 6 13.06 25.04 -1.46
N LEU A 7 14.07 24.61 -0.71
CA LEU A 7 14.02 23.42 0.14
C LEU A 7 13.21 23.81 1.38
N VAL A 8 12.00 23.30 1.52
CA VAL A 8 11.28 23.33 2.81
C VAL A 8 11.07 21.90 3.27
N ALA A 9 11.94 21.53 4.20
CA ALA A 9 11.72 20.46 5.15
C ALA A 9 10.53 20.83 6.06
N CYS A 10 9.55 19.94 6.18
CA CYS A 10 8.65 19.91 7.33
C CYS A 10 8.31 18.47 7.69
N SER A 11 9.27 17.86 8.38
CA SER A 11 9.09 16.74 9.30
C SER A 11 8.31 17.23 10.52
N ARG A 12 7.03 16.88 10.64
CA ARG A 12 6.26 16.98 11.89
C ARG A 12 4.89 16.33 11.73
N PHE A 13 4.76 15.05 12.08
CA PHE A 13 3.49 14.49 12.57
C PHE A 13 3.76 13.13 13.26
N LEU A 14 4.14 13.22 14.53
CA LEU A 14 4.05 12.15 15.53
C LEU A 14 3.13 12.70 16.63
N PRO A 15 1.94 12.11 16.85
CA PRO A 15 1.29 12.17 18.15
C PRO A 15 1.66 10.90 18.92
N CYS A 16 2.39 11.03 20.02
CA CYS A 16 1.79 11.05 21.36
C CYS A 16 0.81 9.90 21.57
N LEU A 17 1.29 8.79 22.13
CA LEU A 17 0.48 7.91 22.96
C LEU A 17 1.37 7.19 23.98
N VAL A 18 1.04 7.47 25.25
CA VAL A 18 1.31 6.68 26.46
C VAL A 18 2.68 6.84 27.12
N SER A 19 2.77 7.92 27.89
CA SER A 19 3.44 7.96 29.19
C SER A 19 2.47 7.42 30.25
N CYS A 20 2.80 6.31 30.92
CA CYS A 20 2.49 6.01 32.32
C CYS A 20 2.97 4.60 32.67
N GLY A 21 3.87 4.47 33.64
CA GLY A 21 4.27 3.16 34.15
C GLY A 21 5.63 3.11 34.82
N ARG A 22 5.87 4.04 35.75
CA ARG A 22 6.96 4.00 36.73
C ARG A 22 6.79 2.72 37.57
N VAL A 23 7.58 1.68 37.31
CA VAL A 23 7.69 0.51 38.20
C VAL A 23 9.09 0.49 38.80
N SER A 24 9.10 0.53 40.12
CA SER A 24 10.22 0.72 41.02
C SER A 24 11.30 -0.35 40.90
N CYS A 25 12.53 0.10 41.12
CA CYS A 25 13.64 -0.73 41.59
C CYS A 25 13.20 -1.56 42.80
N GLY A 26 13.08 -2.87 42.62
CA GLY A 26 13.15 -3.88 43.69
C GLY A 26 14.54 -4.49 43.68
N ARG A 27 15.38 -4.02 44.60
CA ARG A 27 16.69 -4.57 44.94
C ARG A 27 16.41 -5.76 45.86
N ASP A 28 16.35 -6.97 45.29
CA ASP A 28 16.29 -8.19 46.10
C ASP A 28 17.62 -8.94 46.09
N GLU A 29 18.06 -9.13 47.32
CA GLU A 29 19.23 -9.80 47.84
C GLU A 29 19.60 -11.12 47.14
N LEU A 30 20.88 -11.17 46.82
CA LEU A 30 21.77 -12.32 46.95
C LEU A 30 21.22 -13.44 47.87
N ARG A 31 20.81 -14.55 47.24
CA ARG A 31 20.78 -15.86 47.92
C ARG A 31 21.62 -16.84 47.12
N TRP A 32 22.91 -16.87 47.43
CA TRP A 32 23.84 -17.95 47.05
C TRP A 32 23.42 -19.24 47.76
N GLY A 33 22.51 -19.98 47.14
CA GLY A 33 22.02 -21.26 47.62
C GLY A 33 22.70 -22.43 46.93
N ARG A 34 23.63 -23.06 47.65
CA ARG A 34 24.10 -24.47 47.53
C ARG A 34 24.65 -24.96 46.19
N PHE A 35 25.98 -25.15 46.22
CA PHE A 35 26.71 -26.09 45.39
C PHE A 35 26.12 -27.53 45.49
N PRO A 36 25.88 -28.21 44.35
CA PRO A 36 25.70 -29.65 44.32
C PRO A 36 27.07 -30.35 44.40
N SER A 37 27.51 -30.71 45.60
CA SER A 37 28.66 -31.60 45.83
C SER A 37 28.18 -33.06 45.75
N GLY A 38 28.01 -33.57 44.52
CA GLY A 38 27.59 -34.95 44.25
C GLY A 38 28.42 -35.60 43.14
N PRO A 39 29.09 -36.75 43.35
CA PRO A 39 29.93 -37.40 42.33
C PRO A 39 29.16 -38.13 41.21
N ARG A 40 27.90 -37.77 40.94
CA ARG A 40 27.02 -38.50 40.01
C ARG A 40 26.45 -37.68 38.84
N GLU A 41 26.94 -36.46 38.60
CA GLU A 41 26.49 -35.63 37.48
C GLU A 41 27.54 -35.41 36.38
N ARG A 42 28.62 -36.22 36.35
CA ARG A 42 29.63 -36.15 35.27
C ARG A 42 29.21 -36.75 33.93
N TYR A 43 27.99 -37.29 33.80
CA TYR A 43 27.52 -37.91 32.55
C TYR A 43 26.54 -37.06 31.72
N ARG A 44 26.18 -35.83 32.14
CA ARG A 44 25.28 -34.96 31.37
C ARG A 44 25.96 -33.78 30.67
N ALA A 45 27.29 -33.69 30.70
CA ALA A 45 28.03 -32.59 30.08
C ALA A 45 28.63 -32.91 28.68
N ALA A 46 28.46 -34.14 28.16
CA ALA A 46 29.10 -34.57 26.90
C ALA A 46 28.16 -34.67 25.68
N ALA A 47 26.89 -34.25 25.80
CA ALA A 47 25.89 -34.42 24.72
C ALA A 47 25.62 -33.14 23.90
N TRP A 48 26.23 -32.00 24.22
CA TRP A 48 26.11 -30.78 23.42
C TRP A 48 27.24 -30.65 22.41
N ARG A 49 27.56 -31.74 21.69
CA ARG A 49 28.11 -31.58 20.35
C ARG A 49 27.01 -30.95 19.53
N ARG A 50 27.08 -29.62 19.42
CA ARG A 50 26.41 -28.78 18.42
C ARG A 50 26.62 -29.42 17.06
N GLY A 51 25.72 -30.34 16.72
CA GLY A 51 25.37 -30.60 15.34
C GLY A 51 24.92 -29.26 14.80
N ARG A 52 25.83 -28.59 14.10
CA ARG A 52 25.48 -27.56 13.14
C ARG A 52 24.69 -28.30 12.08
N ILE A 53 23.40 -28.53 12.37
CA ILE A 53 22.44 -28.97 11.37
C ILE A 53 22.40 -27.79 10.42
N VAL A 54 23.24 -27.86 9.38
CA VAL A 54 23.01 -27.17 8.13
C VAL A 54 21.65 -27.72 7.71
N MET A 55 20.58 -27.05 8.15
CA MET A 55 19.21 -27.43 7.87
C MET A 55 19.01 -27.23 6.37
N ARG A 56 19.37 -28.27 5.61
CA ARG A 56 18.94 -28.51 4.25
C ARG A 56 17.47 -28.92 4.31
N ASN A 57 16.63 -28.02 4.85
CA ASN A 57 15.26 -28.32 5.22
C ASN A 57 14.34 -27.84 4.11
N PRO A 58 13.83 -28.75 3.26
CA PRO A 58 12.88 -28.39 2.21
C PRO A 58 11.65 -27.66 2.79
N VAL A 59 11.30 -27.90 4.05
CA VAL A 59 10.21 -27.22 4.76
C VAL A 59 10.44 -25.71 4.91
N ARG A 60 11.65 -25.27 5.25
CA ARG A 60 11.94 -23.82 5.37
C ARG A 60 11.87 -23.15 4.00
N LEU A 61 12.38 -23.83 2.98
CA LEU A 61 12.35 -23.38 1.60
C LEU A 61 10.90 -23.30 1.08
N PHE A 62 10.06 -24.26 1.44
CA PHE A 62 8.63 -24.29 1.13
C PHE A 62 7.85 -23.14 1.79
N ILE A 63 8.10 -22.86 3.08
CA ILE A 63 7.47 -21.73 3.79
C ILE A 63 7.88 -20.41 3.13
N LEU A 64 9.16 -20.23 2.82
CA LEU A 64 9.67 -19.02 2.18
C LEU A 64 9.05 -18.83 0.79
N LEU A 65 8.94 -19.91 0.01
CA LEU A 65 8.29 -19.91 -1.30
C LEU A 65 6.79 -19.58 -1.21
N LEU A 66 6.07 -20.11 -0.22
CA LEU A 66 4.67 -19.76 0.03
C LEU A 66 4.48 -18.28 0.38
N VAL A 67 5.37 -17.72 1.22
CA VAL A 67 5.31 -16.30 1.60
C VAL A 67 5.55 -15.41 0.37
N VAL A 68 6.59 -15.70 -0.41
CA VAL A 68 6.90 -14.95 -1.64
C VAL A 68 5.74 -15.04 -2.63
N LEU A 69 5.20 -16.26 -2.86
CA LEU A 69 4.06 -16.46 -3.74
C LEU A 69 2.82 -15.68 -3.27
N GLY A 70 2.54 -15.66 -1.97
CA GLY A 70 1.45 -14.90 -1.38
C GLY A 70 1.57 -13.40 -1.64
N VAL A 71 2.77 -12.83 -1.44
CA VAL A 71 3.03 -11.40 -1.70
C VAL A 71 2.86 -11.07 -3.19
N VAL A 72 3.38 -11.92 -4.09
CA VAL A 72 3.24 -11.75 -5.55
C VAL A 72 1.76 -11.80 -5.96
N LEU A 73 1.00 -12.77 -5.46
CA LEU A 73 -0.44 -12.91 -5.76
C LEU A 73 -1.25 -11.71 -5.26
N ILE A 74 -0.98 -11.23 -4.05
CA ILE A 74 -1.64 -10.04 -3.50
C ILE A 74 -1.29 -8.80 -4.36
N GLY A 75 -0.03 -8.63 -4.74
CA GLY A 75 0.42 -7.55 -5.62
C GLY A 75 -0.26 -7.58 -6.98
N PHE A 76 -0.33 -8.76 -7.61
CA PHE A 76 -0.97 -8.96 -8.90
C PHE A 76 -2.49 -8.71 -8.86
N ALA A 77 -3.16 -9.24 -7.83
CA ALA A 77 -4.59 -9.05 -7.62
C ALA A 77 -4.92 -7.56 -7.35
N ALA A 78 -4.11 -6.88 -6.55
CA ALA A 78 -4.25 -5.45 -6.29
C ALA A 78 -4.06 -4.62 -7.57
N GLY A 79 -3.06 -4.96 -8.40
CA GLY A 79 -2.81 -4.28 -9.67
C GLY A 79 -3.98 -4.36 -10.66
N ARG A 80 -4.56 -5.55 -10.86
CA ARG A 80 -5.70 -5.71 -11.79
C ARG A 80 -7.04 -5.21 -11.25
N GLY A 81 -7.26 -5.32 -9.94
CA GLY A 81 -8.51 -4.89 -9.32
C GLY A 81 -8.70 -3.37 -9.35
N CYS A 82 -7.62 -2.60 -9.15
CA CYS A 82 -7.71 -1.14 -9.05
C CYS A 82 -8.16 -0.47 -10.35
N ASP A 83 -7.60 -0.84 -11.51
CA ASP A 83 -7.93 -0.19 -12.78
C ASP A 83 -9.40 -0.42 -13.18
N ARG A 84 -9.90 -1.65 -13.02
CA ARG A 84 -11.29 -1.99 -13.38
C ARG A 84 -12.29 -1.27 -12.49
N HIS A 85 -11.96 -1.06 -11.21
CA HIS A 85 -12.81 -0.32 -10.29
C HIS A 85 -12.85 1.17 -10.58
N GLN A 86 -11.73 1.77 -11.00
CA GLN A 86 -11.70 3.19 -11.38
C GLN A 86 -12.57 3.46 -12.60
N VAL A 87 -12.47 2.65 -13.66
CA VAL A 87 -13.31 2.81 -14.87
C VAL A 87 -14.78 2.67 -14.51
N LYS A 88 -15.17 1.60 -13.80
CA LYS A 88 -16.58 1.41 -13.38
C LYS A 88 -17.11 2.55 -12.51
N ARG A 89 -16.26 3.17 -11.69
CA ARG A 89 -16.64 4.33 -10.88
C ARG A 89 -16.84 5.56 -11.77
N GLY A 90 -15.92 5.80 -12.69
CA GLY A 90 -16.04 6.88 -13.68
C GLY A 90 -17.35 6.79 -14.47
N GLU A 91 -17.68 5.61 -14.99
CA GLU A 91 -18.94 5.38 -15.72
C GLU A 91 -20.20 5.70 -14.88
N ARG A 92 -20.18 5.42 -13.58
CA ARG A 92 -21.30 5.78 -12.69
C ARG A 92 -21.41 7.29 -12.49
N ILE A 93 -20.28 7.99 -12.43
CA ILE A 93 -20.25 9.46 -12.32
C ILE A 93 -20.75 10.06 -13.64
N ILE A 94 -20.38 9.49 -14.79
CA ILE A 94 -20.90 9.90 -16.10
C ILE A 94 -22.42 9.73 -16.15
N ALA A 95 -22.94 8.58 -15.71
CA ALA A 95 -24.38 8.34 -15.64
C ALA A 95 -25.10 9.30 -14.67
N LEU A 96 -24.45 9.71 -13.58
CA LEU A 96 -24.98 10.74 -12.69
C LEU A 96 -25.07 12.10 -13.41
N LEU A 97 -24.03 12.45 -14.19
CA LEU A 97 -24.03 13.68 -14.97
C LEU A 97 -25.12 13.68 -16.05
N ASP A 98 -25.43 12.54 -16.68
CA ASP A 98 -26.53 12.41 -17.64
C ASP A 98 -27.89 12.83 -17.05
N GLY A 99 -28.14 12.49 -15.78
CA GLY A 99 -29.37 12.86 -15.07
C GLY A 99 -29.32 14.18 -14.30
N SER A 100 -28.22 14.93 -14.38
CA SER A 100 -28.03 16.15 -13.60
C SER A 100 -28.74 17.37 -14.20
N SER A 101 -28.99 18.35 -13.33
CA SER A 101 -29.60 19.65 -13.65
C SER A 101 -28.68 20.64 -14.39
N LEU A 102 -27.45 20.24 -14.69
CA LEU A 102 -26.46 21.08 -15.38
C LEU A 102 -26.81 21.34 -16.85
N PRO A 103 -26.38 22.49 -17.41
CA PRO A 103 -26.46 22.75 -18.85
C PRO A 103 -25.75 21.66 -19.65
N GLU A 104 -26.34 21.28 -20.80
CA GLU A 104 -25.82 20.18 -21.63
C GLU A 104 -24.36 20.38 -22.06
N ALA A 105 -23.97 21.61 -22.43
CA ALA A 105 -22.60 21.95 -22.78
C ALA A 105 -21.61 21.66 -21.63
N ARG A 106 -21.95 22.04 -20.39
CA ARG A 106 -21.10 21.79 -19.22
C ARG A 106 -21.05 20.31 -18.85
N ARG A 107 -22.17 19.59 -19.00
CA ARG A 107 -22.20 18.12 -18.82
C ARG A 107 -21.26 17.41 -19.80
N ALA A 108 -21.25 17.82 -21.07
CA ALA A 108 -20.37 17.23 -22.08
C ALA A 108 -18.89 17.47 -21.74
N GLU A 109 -18.53 18.70 -21.37
CA GLU A 109 -17.16 19.07 -20.98
C GLU A 109 -16.66 18.26 -19.78
N LEU A 110 -17.45 18.17 -18.71
CA LEU A 110 -17.08 17.41 -17.51
C LEU A 110 -16.94 15.91 -17.79
N LYS A 111 -17.80 15.34 -18.64
CA LYS A 111 -17.70 13.94 -19.06
C LYS A 111 -16.43 13.69 -19.86
N GLU A 112 -16.08 14.59 -20.76
CA GLU A 112 -14.86 14.49 -21.56
C GLU A 112 -13.61 14.57 -20.67
N LYS A 113 -13.54 15.56 -19.78
CA LYS A 113 -12.48 15.69 -18.77
C LYS A 113 -12.34 14.42 -17.92
N LEU A 114 -13.46 13.86 -17.46
CA LEU A 114 -13.45 12.63 -16.68
C LEU A 114 -12.98 11.43 -17.52
N ARG A 115 -13.45 11.28 -18.77
CA ARG A 115 -12.99 10.20 -19.66
C ARG A 115 -11.50 10.31 -19.98
N ALA A 116 -10.98 11.52 -20.18
CA ALA A 116 -9.56 11.77 -20.44
C ALA A 116 -8.65 11.48 -19.24
N THR A 117 -9.19 11.50 -18.01
CA THR A 117 -8.43 11.18 -16.79
C THR A 117 -8.49 9.69 -16.41
N LEU A 118 -9.52 8.97 -16.88
CA LEU A 118 -9.63 7.53 -16.67
C LEU A 118 -8.48 6.77 -17.38
N PRO A 119 -8.10 5.57 -16.86
CA PRO A 119 -7.02 4.79 -17.43
C PRO A 119 -7.37 4.22 -18.82
N ASP A 120 -6.79 4.80 -19.86
CA ASP A 120 -6.87 4.34 -21.25
C ASP A 120 -5.86 3.21 -21.56
N ALA A 121 -5.84 2.76 -22.83
CA ALA A 121 -4.95 1.68 -23.27
C ALA A 121 -3.47 2.12 -23.28
N GLU A 122 -3.19 3.35 -23.72
CA GLU A 122 -1.83 3.89 -23.81
C GLU A 122 -1.19 4.07 -22.43
N ARG A 123 -1.91 4.66 -21.46
CA ARG A 123 -1.44 4.78 -20.06
C ARG A 123 -1.27 3.42 -19.40
N LYS A 124 -2.07 2.42 -19.77
CA LYS A 124 -1.85 1.03 -19.30
C LYS A 124 -0.58 0.45 -19.91
N LYS A 125 -0.30 0.71 -21.18
CA LYS A 125 0.93 0.28 -21.86
C LYS A 125 2.16 0.94 -21.24
N ALA A 126 2.13 2.26 -21.00
CA ALA A 126 3.19 2.99 -20.32
C ALA A 126 3.46 2.44 -18.91
N ARG A 127 2.40 2.17 -18.12
CA ARG A 127 2.56 1.52 -16.80
C ARG A 127 3.15 0.12 -16.87
N ARG A 128 2.82 -0.65 -17.91
CA ARG A 128 3.44 -1.97 -18.15
C ARG A 128 4.91 -1.86 -18.52
N GLN A 129 5.29 -0.85 -19.32
CA GLN A 129 6.69 -0.60 -19.66
C GLN A 129 7.51 -0.25 -18.41
N LEU A 130 7.04 0.68 -17.58
CA LEU A 130 7.68 1.01 -16.30
C LEU A 130 7.79 -0.21 -15.36
N SER A 131 6.76 -1.07 -15.35
CA SER A 131 6.83 -2.33 -14.58
C SER A 131 7.86 -3.29 -15.16
N GLY A 132 7.99 -3.34 -16.49
CA GLY A 132 8.99 -4.14 -17.20
C GLY A 132 10.42 -3.68 -16.90
N GLU A 133 10.67 -2.38 -16.82
CA GLU A 133 11.97 -1.80 -16.42
C GLU A 133 12.36 -2.24 -15.01
N VAL A 134 11.43 -2.16 -14.06
CA VAL A 134 11.66 -2.61 -12.68
C VAL A 134 11.99 -4.11 -12.62
N ILE A 135 11.28 -4.92 -13.42
CA ILE A 135 11.54 -6.37 -13.50
C ILE A 135 12.90 -6.64 -14.14
N ALA A 136 13.26 -5.94 -15.21
CA ALA A 136 14.54 -6.09 -15.89
C ALA A 136 15.73 -5.80 -14.96
N ILE A 137 15.62 -4.81 -14.07
CA ILE A 137 16.65 -4.51 -13.06
C ILE A 137 16.78 -5.64 -12.03
N LEU A 138 15.67 -6.30 -11.68
CA LEU A 138 15.69 -7.45 -10.77
C LEU A 138 16.24 -8.72 -11.42
N GLU A 139 16.10 -8.87 -12.74
CA GLU A 139 16.58 -10.01 -13.52
C GLU A 139 18.04 -9.87 -13.97
N ALA A 140 18.65 -8.68 -13.80
CA ALA A 140 20.03 -8.42 -14.17
C ALA A 140 21.03 -9.25 -13.34
N GLU A 141 22.15 -9.64 -13.96
CA GLU A 141 23.23 -10.41 -13.30
C GLU A 141 23.83 -9.66 -12.10
N HIS A 142 23.86 -8.33 -12.17
CA HIS A 142 24.25 -7.46 -11.07
C HIS A 142 23.10 -6.54 -10.70
N PHE A 143 22.64 -6.65 -9.46
CA PHE A 143 21.55 -5.84 -8.94
C PHE A 143 22.03 -4.40 -8.66
N ASP A 144 21.46 -3.44 -9.39
CA ASP A 144 21.63 -2.02 -9.14
C ASP A 144 20.49 -1.49 -8.25
N ALA A 145 20.81 -1.30 -6.97
CA ALA A 145 19.86 -0.83 -5.97
C ALA A 145 19.36 0.60 -6.22
N GLU A 146 20.19 1.47 -6.80
CA GLU A 146 19.83 2.87 -7.05
C GLU A 146 18.92 2.96 -8.28
N ALA A 147 19.27 2.28 -9.38
CA ALA A 147 18.41 2.20 -10.56
C ALA A 147 17.03 1.60 -10.22
N TYR A 148 16.99 0.60 -9.33
CA TYR A 148 15.75 0.00 -8.85
C TYR A 148 14.88 1.01 -8.09
N ARG A 149 15.47 1.76 -7.16
CA ARG A 149 14.77 2.81 -6.40
C ARG A 149 14.23 3.90 -7.31
N GLU A 150 15.03 4.41 -8.24
CA GLU A 150 14.59 5.43 -9.20
C GLU A 150 13.40 4.97 -10.04
N SER A 151 13.42 3.71 -10.50
CA SER A 151 12.33 3.13 -11.30
C SER A 151 11.05 2.98 -10.49
N LEU A 152 11.16 2.59 -9.21
CA LEU A 152 10.02 2.55 -8.30
C LEU A 152 9.43 3.94 -8.05
N ASP A 153 10.27 4.95 -7.80
CA ASP A 153 9.83 6.33 -7.56
C ASP A 153 9.10 6.91 -8.76
N LYS A 154 9.62 6.70 -9.98
CA LYS A 154 8.91 7.07 -11.23
C LYS A 154 7.52 6.43 -11.29
N MET A 155 7.42 5.14 -10.99
CA MET A 155 6.14 4.44 -10.98
C MET A 155 5.18 4.94 -9.89
N PHE A 156 5.67 5.35 -8.72
CA PHE A 156 4.84 5.93 -7.66
C PHE A 156 4.36 7.33 -8.01
N LEU A 157 5.23 8.19 -8.52
CA LEU A 157 4.91 9.55 -8.96
C LEU A 157 3.83 9.54 -10.04
N GLU A 158 3.97 8.70 -11.07
CA GLU A 158 2.96 8.57 -12.14
C GLU A 158 1.61 8.12 -11.59
N ARG A 159 1.58 7.15 -10.67
CA ARG A 159 0.34 6.71 -10.02
C ARG A 159 -0.28 7.81 -9.15
N GLN A 160 0.53 8.60 -8.46
CA GLN A 160 0.05 9.70 -7.63
C GLN A 160 -0.53 10.83 -8.49
N ARG A 161 0.18 11.23 -9.55
CA ARG A 161 -0.27 12.25 -10.49
C ARG A 161 -1.62 11.89 -11.11
N GLN A 162 -1.78 10.64 -11.55
CA GLN A 162 -3.05 10.17 -12.11
C GLN A 162 -4.19 10.25 -11.08
N LYS A 163 -3.94 9.86 -9.82
CA LYS A 163 -4.95 9.98 -8.76
C LYS A 163 -5.33 11.43 -8.49
N GLN A 164 -4.36 12.34 -8.47
CA GLN A 164 -4.60 13.77 -8.25
C GLN A 164 -5.48 14.35 -9.37
N GLN A 165 -5.17 14.07 -10.64
CA GLN A 165 -5.98 14.52 -11.78
C GLN A 165 -7.44 14.04 -11.68
N ILE A 166 -7.66 12.77 -11.30
CA ILE A 166 -9.01 12.24 -11.11
C ILE A 166 -9.72 12.96 -9.96
N LEU A 167 -9.02 13.23 -8.85
CA LEU A 167 -9.59 13.94 -7.70
C LEU A 167 -9.95 15.39 -8.03
N GLU A 168 -9.10 16.09 -8.78
CA GLU A 168 -9.37 17.45 -9.23
C GLU A 168 -10.65 17.52 -10.07
N VAL A 169 -10.82 16.62 -11.04
CA VAL A 169 -12.05 16.53 -11.85
C VAL A 169 -13.26 16.20 -10.98
N ILE A 170 -13.12 15.32 -9.98
CA ILE A 170 -14.22 15.00 -9.05
C ILE A 170 -14.61 16.23 -8.20
N VAL A 171 -13.63 17.01 -7.75
CA VAL A 171 -13.87 18.24 -6.98
C VAL A 171 -14.57 19.27 -7.86
N GLU A 172 -14.12 19.44 -9.10
CA GLU A 172 -14.76 20.32 -10.09
C GLU A 172 -16.24 19.91 -10.28
N ILE A 173 -16.50 18.63 -10.56
CA ILE A 173 -17.87 18.09 -10.67
C ILE A 173 -18.67 18.37 -9.39
N ALA A 174 -18.13 18.06 -8.21
CA ALA A 174 -18.83 18.24 -6.95
C ALA A 174 -19.17 19.72 -6.66
N SER A 175 -18.35 20.65 -7.14
CA SER A 175 -18.56 22.09 -6.95
C SER A 175 -19.73 22.64 -7.76
N GLU A 176 -20.02 22.05 -8.92
CA GLU A 176 -21.12 22.49 -9.79
C GLU A 176 -22.45 21.75 -9.52
N LEU A 177 -22.42 20.65 -8.76
CA LEU A 177 -23.62 19.87 -8.44
C LEU A 177 -24.41 20.44 -7.26
N ASN A 178 -25.73 20.26 -7.31
CA ASN A 178 -26.62 20.59 -6.19
C ASN A 178 -26.42 19.62 -5.00
N TRP A 179 -27.08 19.89 -3.88
CA TRP A 179 -26.92 19.07 -2.66
C TRP A 179 -27.35 17.61 -2.86
N GLU A 180 -28.47 17.37 -3.53
CA GLU A 180 -29.00 16.02 -3.76
C GLU A 180 -28.09 15.21 -4.68
N GLU A 181 -27.60 15.84 -5.75
CA GLU A 181 -26.64 15.27 -6.69
C GLU A 181 -25.29 14.98 -6.00
N ARG A 182 -24.82 15.86 -5.12
CA ARG A 182 -23.61 15.61 -4.31
C ARG A 182 -23.79 14.41 -3.37
N LYS A 183 -24.99 14.21 -2.82
CA LYS A 183 -25.30 13.02 -2.02
C LYS A 183 -25.25 11.75 -2.87
N ALA A 184 -25.81 11.78 -4.07
CA ALA A 184 -25.73 10.67 -5.02
C ALA A 184 -24.28 10.39 -5.44
N LEU A 185 -23.47 11.44 -5.65
CA LEU A 185 -22.04 11.34 -5.90
C LEU A 185 -21.32 10.65 -4.72
N ALA A 186 -21.59 11.07 -3.48
CA ALA A 186 -21.02 10.46 -2.28
C ALA A 186 -21.36 8.96 -2.16
N ASP A 187 -22.58 8.57 -2.54
CA ASP A 187 -23.00 7.17 -2.54
C ASP A 187 -22.23 6.30 -3.56
N ILE A 188 -21.83 6.88 -4.69
CA ILE A 188 -20.94 6.20 -5.66
C ILE A 188 -19.57 5.89 -5.01
N PHE A 189 -19.04 6.79 -4.18
CA PHE A 189 -17.77 6.58 -3.47
C PHE A 189 -17.91 5.59 -2.30
N ARG A 190 -19.01 5.66 -1.54
CA ARG A 190 -19.31 4.74 -0.42
C ARG A 190 -19.50 3.30 -0.86
N ARG A 191 -20.09 3.07 -2.05
CA ARG A 191 -20.27 1.73 -2.64
C ARG A 191 -18.95 1.16 -3.18
N SER A 192 -17.94 1.03 -2.31
CA SER A 192 -16.83 0.11 -2.52
C SER A 192 -17.35 -1.33 -2.38
N PRO A 193 -17.05 -2.25 -3.32
CA PRO A 193 -17.57 -3.62 -3.29
C PRO A 193 -17.10 -4.47 -2.10
N ARG A 194 -16.27 -3.94 -1.18
CA ARG A 194 -15.68 -4.71 -0.08
C ARG A 194 -16.54 -4.87 1.18
N PHE A 195 -17.69 -4.19 1.31
CA PHE A 195 -18.51 -4.25 2.53
C PHE A 195 -20.01 -4.48 2.28
N LYS A 196 -20.36 -5.45 1.42
CA LYS A 196 -21.76 -5.87 1.25
C LYS A 196 -22.27 -6.89 2.28
N HIS A 197 -21.43 -7.35 3.21
CA HIS A 197 -21.78 -8.42 4.15
C HIS A 197 -22.08 -8.00 5.60
N LEU A 198 -22.15 -6.70 5.90
CA LEU A 198 -22.65 -6.30 7.21
C LEU A 198 -24.15 -6.00 7.10
N PRO A 199 -25.03 -6.79 7.73
CA PRO A 199 -26.45 -6.48 7.77
C PRO A 199 -26.61 -5.10 8.41
N ARG A 200 -27.39 -4.25 7.73
CA ARG A 200 -27.85 -2.99 8.28
C ARG A 200 -28.80 -3.35 9.42
N THR A 201 -28.33 -3.31 10.67
CA THR A 201 -29.23 -3.32 11.82
C THR A 201 -29.98 -1.99 11.79
N ASN A 202 -31.29 -2.06 11.55
CA ASN A 202 -32.22 -0.95 11.74
C ASN A 202 -32.28 -0.56 13.22
#